data_AF-A0A258LJH8-F1
#
_entry.id   AF-A0A258LJH8-F1
#
_cell.length_a   1.000
_cell.length_b   1.000
_cell.length_c   1.000
_cell.angle_alpha   90.00
_cell.angle_beta   90.00
_cell.angle_gamma   90.00
#
_symmetry.space_group_name_H-M   'P 1'
#
loop_
_entity.id
_entity.type
_entity.pdbx_description
1 polymer ?
#
loop_
_entity_poly.entity_id
_entity_poly.type
_entity_poly.pdbx_seq_one_letter_code
_entity_poly.pdbx_strand_id
1 'polypeptide(L)'
;MLINGIQIDDTYAEAFNMRGTRVIITAQNHKWAYHAANAMTGFATSVIGCGVEAGIEREMTADETPDGRPGVSILMFAMGSKVLMQQLETRMGQCILTCPTAAAFSGITSEDMISLGKHLRYFGDGYQTSKLIAGKRYWRIPVMDGEFLTEETTGMVRAIGGGNFLILATSQPAALAAAETAIEAMRKLPNVIMPFPGGVVRSGSKVGSKYKTMFASTNDAFCPTLKG
;
A
#
# COMPACT_ATOMS: atom_id res chain seq x y z
N MET A 1 9.60 -18.39 24.65
CA MET A 1 10.53 -17.30 25.07
C MET A 1 9.76 -16.29 25.92
N LEU A 2 10.41 -15.51 26.79
CA LEU A 2 9.78 -14.38 27.51
C LEU A 2 10.42 -13.06 27.08
N ILE A 3 9.60 -12.07 26.72
CA ILE A 3 10.04 -10.68 26.47
C ILE A 3 9.22 -9.77 27.37
N ASN A 4 9.86 -8.99 28.24
CA ASN A 4 9.17 -8.13 29.22
C ASN A 4 8.13 -8.88 30.07
N GLY A 5 8.39 -10.15 30.40
CA GLY A 5 7.46 -11.01 31.14
C GLY A 5 6.26 -11.52 30.32
N ILE A 6 6.17 -11.19 29.03
CA ILE A 6 5.13 -11.65 28.11
C ILE A 6 5.63 -12.93 27.42
N GLN A 7 4.79 -13.96 27.44
CA GLN A 7 5.05 -15.21 26.74
C GLN A 7 5.01 -14.99 25.23
N ILE A 8 6.07 -15.41 24.56
CA ILE A 8 6.15 -15.56 23.11
C ILE A 8 6.13 -17.05 22.81
N ASP A 9 5.04 -17.49 22.18
CA ASP A 9 4.84 -18.87 21.76
C ASP A 9 5.86 -19.25 20.69
N ASP A 10 6.44 -20.46 20.84
CA ASP A 10 7.40 -21.01 19.88
C ASP A 10 6.63 -21.56 18.67
N THR A 11 6.28 -20.65 17.77
CA THR A 11 5.50 -20.90 16.56
C THR A 11 5.95 -19.95 15.45
N TYR A 12 5.32 -20.05 14.28
CA TYR A 12 5.66 -19.26 13.10
C TYR A 12 4.42 -18.60 12.48
N ALA A 13 4.67 -17.53 11.71
CA ALA A 13 3.67 -16.92 10.84
C ALA A 13 3.89 -17.41 9.41
N GLU A 14 2.88 -18.04 8.83
CA GLU A 14 2.92 -18.43 7.42
C GLU A 14 2.51 -17.24 6.54
N ALA A 15 3.41 -16.85 5.64
CA ALA A 15 3.24 -15.76 4.70
C ALA A 15 3.15 -16.30 3.25
N PHE A 16 2.74 -15.44 2.31
CA PHE A 16 2.47 -15.85 0.94
C PHE A 16 3.20 -14.96 -0.06
N ASN A 17 3.56 -15.55 -1.20
CA ASN A 17 4.16 -14.81 -2.31
C ASN A 17 3.15 -13.85 -2.95
N MET A 18 3.59 -12.63 -3.20
CA MET A 18 2.82 -11.59 -3.88
C MET A 18 3.68 -10.91 -4.94
N ARG A 19 3.06 -10.03 -5.73
CA ARG A 19 3.73 -9.05 -6.58
C ARG A 19 3.57 -7.68 -5.94
N GLY A 20 4.66 -6.92 -5.88
CA GLY A 20 4.69 -5.61 -5.24
C GLY A 20 5.21 -4.52 -6.18
N THR A 21 4.79 -3.29 -5.95
CA THR A 21 5.40 -2.08 -6.52
C THR A 21 5.45 -0.98 -5.46
N ARG A 22 6.28 0.04 -5.71
CA ARG A 22 6.40 1.24 -4.90
C ARG A 22 6.17 2.46 -5.79
N VAL A 23 5.35 3.38 -5.31
CA VAL A 23 5.11 4.67 -5.98
C VAL A 23 5.49 5.78 -5.01
N ILE A 24 6.26 6.75 -5.51
CA ILE A 24 6.54 7.99 -4.78
C ILE A 24 5.51 9.01 -5.26
N ILE A 25 4.77 9.58 -4.32
CA ILE A 25 3.79 10.62 -4.58
C ILE A 25 4.30 11.90 -3.95
N THR A 26 4.49 12.93 -4.76
CA THR A 26 4.90 14.26 -4.30
C THR A 26 3.75 15.23 -4.49
N ALA A 27 3.71 16.28 -3.68
CA ALA A 27 2.72 17.34 -3.83
C ALA A 27 3.30 18.68 -3.39
N GLN A 28 2.49 19.74 -3.40
CA GLN A 28 2.92 21.05 -2.88
C GLN A 28 3.41 20.99 -1.42
N ASN A 29 2.81 20.12 -0.61
CA ASN A 29 3.17 19.86 0.78
C ASN A 29 2.71 18.45 1.18
N HIS A 30 3.16 17.96 2.35
CA HIS A 30 2.77 16.64 2.85
C HIS A 30 1.26 16.47 2.99
N LYS A 31 0.50 17.52 3.34
CA LYS A 31 -0.96 17.45 3.43
C LYS A 31 -1.58 16.95 2.13
N TRP A 32 -1.20 17.52 0.98
CA TRP A 32 -1.71 17.09 -0.32
C TRP A 32 -1.15 15.73 -0.76
N ALA A 33 0.12 15.44 -0.44
CA ALA A 33 0.68 14.11 -0.71
C ALA A 33 -0.08 13.01 0.06
N TYR A 34 -0.48 13.29 1.30
CA TYR A 34 -1.33 12.42 2.11
C TYR A 34 -2.74 12.28 1.57
N HIS A 35 -3.36 13.34 1.04
CA HIS A 35 -4.68 13.21 0.41
C HIS A 35 -4.63 12.25 -0.79
N ALA A 36 -3.64 12.42 -1.67
CA ALA A 36 -3.41 11.53 -2.81
C ALA A 36 -3.14 10.09 -2.37
N ALA A 37 -2.23 9.90 -1.41
CA ALA A 37 -1.85 8.57 -0.92
C ALA A 37 -3.00 7.86 -0.21
N ASN A 38 -3.73 8.54 0.68
CA ASN A 38 -4.88 7.95 1.37
C ASN A 38 -6.00 7.58 0.40
N ALA A 39 -6.24 8.37 -0.64
CA ALA A 39 -7.19 8.01 -1.69
C ALA A 39 -6.70 6.76 -2.47
N MET A 40 -5.43 6.74 -2.86
CA MET A 40 -4.81 5.63 -3.58
C MET A 40 -4.75 4.33 -2.78
N THR A 41 -4.57 4.41 -1.46
CA THR A 41 -4.47 3.25 -0.56
C THR A 41 -5.77 2.95 0.20
N GLY A 42 -6.84 3.69 -0.09
CA GLY A 42 -8.18 3.43 0.46
C GLY A 42 -8.78 2.14 -0.11
N PHE A 43 -9.63 1.46 0.67
CA PHE A 43 -10.24 0.17 0.28
C PHE A 43 -9.20 -0.82 -0.29
N ALA A 44 -8.14 -1.08 0.48
CA ALA A 44 -6.99 -1.90 0.08
C ALA A 44 -6.44 -2.73 1.27
N THR A 45 -7.33 -3.30 2.08
CA THR A 45 -6.94 -3.98 3.33
C THR A 45 -6.54 -5.43 3.14
N SER A 46 -7.20 -6.13 2.22
CA SER A 46 -6.94 -7.54 1.92
C SER A 46 -7.27 -7.85 0.46
N VAL A 47 -6.39 -8.60 -0.20
CA VAL A 47 -6.62 -9.06 -1.57
C VAL A 47 -7.90 -9.88 -1.76
N ILE A 48 -8.44 -10.48 -0.70
CA ILE A 48 -9.65 -11.32 -0.75
C ILE A 48 -10.88 -10.50 -1.18
N GLY A 49 -11.04 -9.29 -0.64
CA GLY A 49 -12.21 -8.43 -0.90
C GLY A 49 -11.90 -7.13 -1.63
N CYS A 50 -10.67 -6.62 -1.51
CA CYS A 50 -10.24 -5.36 -2.13
C CYS A 50 -9.48 -5.56 -3.45
N GLY A 51 -9.02 -6.78 -3.74
CA GLY A 51 -8.20 -7.10 -4.91
C GLY A 51 -6.74 -6.62 -4.83
N VAL A 52 -6.40 -5.80 -3.84
CA VAL A 52 -5.06 -5.26 -3.60
C VAL A 52 -4.86 -4.99 -2.11
N GLU A 53 -3.62 -5.10 -1.65
CA GLU A 53 -3.17 -4.61 -0.35
C GLU A 53 -2.27 -3.39 -0.58
N ALA A 54 -2.60 -2.26 0.02
CA ALA A 54 -1.84 -1.03 -0.20
C ALA A 54 -1.79 -0.18 1.07
N GLY A 55 -0.72 0.59 1.21
CA GLY A 55 -0.52 1.44 2.38
C GLY A 55 0.59 2.46 2.17
N ILE A 56 0.57 3.49 3.00
CA ILE A 56 1.65 4.47 3.09
C ILE A 56 2.80 3.80 3.84
N GLU A 57 3.97 3.80 3.23
CA GLU A 57 5.20 3.27 3.82
C GLU A 57 5.86 4.32 4.69
N ARG A 58 6.19 5.48 4.11
CA ARG A 58 6.86 6.58 4.84
C ARG A 58 6.67 7.94 4.17
N GLU A 59 6.89 8.98 4.97
CA GLU A 59 7.14 10.33 4.45
C GLU A 59 8.52 10.41 3.79
N MET A 60 8.63 11.33 2.84
CA MET A 60 9.86 11.68 2.14
C MET A 60 10.06 13.19 2.17
N THR A 61 11.30 13.61 2.39
CA THR A 61 11.70 15.02 2.30
C THR A 61 11.97 15.43 0.85
N ALA A 62 12.03 16.73 0.59
CA ALA A 62 12.24 17.28 -0.76
C ALA A 62 13.55 16.83 -1.42
N ASP A 63 14.59 16.59 -0.63
CA ASP A 63 15.90 16.11 -1.06
C ASP A 63 15.92 14.63 -1.45
N GLU A 64 14.89 13.86 -1.06
CA GLU A 64 14.74 12.45 -1.41
C GLU A 64 13.91 12.22 -2.68
N THR A 65 13.20 13.24 -3.18
CA THR A 65 12.21 13.08 -4.26
C THR A 65 12.71 13.60 -5.61
N PRO A 66 12.25 13.02 -6.74
CA PRO A 66 12.78 13.37 -8.05
C PRO A 66 12.53 14.81 -8.51
N ASP A 67 11.51 15.48 -7.97
CA ASP A 67 11.12 16.83 -8.36
C ASP A 67 11.39 17.89 -7.29
N GLY A 68 12.09 17.53 -6.21
CA GLY A 68 12.47 18.47 -5.15
C GLY A 68 11.30 18.90 -4.26
N ARG A 69 10.18 18.15 -4.24
CA ARG A 69 9.00 18.46 -3.44
C ARG A 69 8.77 17.43 -2.33
N PRO A 70 8.16 17.82 -1.19
CA PRO A 70 7.78 16.85 -0.17
C PRO A 70 6.84 15.78 -0.74
N GLY A 71 6.96 14.57 -0.20
CA GLY A 71 6.18 13.44 -0.69
C GLY A 71 6.01 12.32 0.32
N VAL A 72 5.37 11.25 -0.13
CA VAL A 72 5.19 10.00 0.58
C VAL A 72 5.44 8.84 -0.38
N SER A 73 6.01 7.75 0.11
CA SER A 73 6.02 6.51 -0.64
C SER A 73 4.88 5.61 -0.19
N ILE A 74 4.25 4.94 -1.17
CA ILE A 74 3.24 3.91 -0.94
C ILE A 74 3.76 2.59 -1.48
N LEU A 75 3.34 1.50 -0.84
CA LEU A 75 3.52 0.15 -1.34
C LEU A 75 2.17 -0.41 -1.75
N MET A 76 2.17 -1.19 -2.83
CA MET A 76 0.97 -1.84 -3.36
C MET A 76 1.30 -3.27 -3.74
N PHE A 77 0.47 -4.21 -3.29
CA PHE A 77 0.67 -5.64 -3.43
C PHE A 77 -0.58 -6.32 -3.97
N ALA A 78 -0.41 -7.27 -4.86
CA ALA A 78 -1.50 -8.15 -5.32
C ALA A 78 -1.00 -9.59 -5.50
N MET A 79 -1.93 -10.53 -5.55
CA MET A 79 -1.61 -11.96 -5.75
C MET A 79 -0.93 -12.25 -7.10
N GLY A 80 -1.04 -11.36 -8.08
CA GLY A 80 -0.43 -11.56 -9.39
C GLY A 80 -0.26 -10.28 -10.19
N SER A 81 0.63 -10.33 -11.19
CA SER A 81 1.05 -9.17 -11.98
C SER A 81 -0.11 -8.46 -12.68
N LYS A 82 -1.05 -9.22 -13.26
CA LYS A 82 -2.19 -8.66 -14.01
C LYS A 82 -3.08 -7.80 -13.11
N VAL A 83 -3.42 -8.30 -11.92
CA VAL A 83 -4.26 -7.58 -10.96
C VAL A 83 -3.52 -6.36 -10.41
N LEU A 84 -2.22 -6.48 -10.12
CA LEU A 84 -1.41 -5.35 -9.67
C LEU A 84 -1.41 -4.22 -10.71
N MET A 85 -1.16 -4.53 -11.98
CA MET A 85 -1.15 -3.54 -13.06
C MET A 85 -2.51 -2.84 -13.21
N GLN A 86 -3.61 -3.60 -13.16
CA GLN A 86 -4.97 -3.04 -13.25
C GLN A 86 -5.29 -2.11 -12.07
N GLN A 87 -4.92 -2.51 -10.86
CA GLN A 87 -5.13 -1.72 -9.63
C GLN A 87 -4.27 -0.47 -9.62
N LEU A 88 -2.99 -0.58 -10.02
CA LEU A 88 -2.09 0.57 -10.14
C LEU A 88 -2.66 1.59 -11.12
N GLU A 89 -3.03 1.18 -12.33
CA GLU A 89 -3.56 2.08 -13.36
C GLU A 89 -4.86 2.77 -12.90
N THR A 90 -5.80 2.00 -12.34
CA THR A 90 -7.08 2.53 -11.86
C THR A 90 -6.86 3.57 -10.76
N ARG A 91 -6.03 3.25 -9.76
CA ARG A 91 -5.78 4.12 -8.60
C ARG A 91 -4.93 5.33 -8.98
N MET A 92 -3.97 5.18 -9.89
CA MET A 92 -3.24 6.32 -10.46
C MET A 92 -4.19 7.30 -11.17
N GLY A 93 -5.09 6.79 -12.01
CA GLY A 93 -6.01 7.65 -12.78
C GLY A 93 -7.11 8.30 -11.93
N GLN A 94 -7.61 7.61 -10.91
CA GLN A 94 -8.77 8.07 -10.14
C GLN A 94 -8.42 8.72 -8.79
N CYS A 95 -7.19 8.52 -8.29
CA CYS A 95 -6.77 9.04 -6.99
C CYS A 95 -5.57 10.01 -7.08
N ILE A 96 -4.66 9.80 -8.04
CA ILE A 96 -3.43 10.60 -8.13
C ILE A 96 -3.57 11.70 -9.18
N LEU A 97 -3.91 11.35 -10.42
CA LEU A 97 -4.11 12.32 -11.51
C LEU A 97 -5.15 13.39 -11.14
N THR A 98 -6.14 13.03 -10.34
CA THR A 98 -7.23 13.91 -9.90
C THR A 98 -6.92 14.69 -8.61
N CYS A 99 -5.82 14.38 -7.90
CA CYS A 99 -5.49 15.04 -6.65
C CYS A 99 -4.72 16.34 -6.91
N PRO A 100 -5.11 17.48 -6.29
CA PRO A 100 -4.42 18.75 -6.48
C PRO A 100 -2.92 18.65 -6.25
N THR A 101 -2.16 19.22 -7.20
CA THR A 101 -0.70 19.33 -7.17
C THR A 101 0.09 17.99 -7.17
N ALA A 102 -0.58 16.84 -7.17
CA ALA A 102 0.09 15.56 -7.05
C ALA A 102 0.90 15.23 -8.31
N ALA A 103 2.09 14.66 -8.12
CA ALA A 103 2.86 13.98 -9.17
C ALA A 103 3.25 12.59 -8.68
N ALA A 104 3.56 11.69 -9.62
CA ALA A 104 3.92 10.32 -9.28
C ALA A 104 5.19 9.84 -9.99
N PHE A 105 6.06 9.20 -9.23
CA PHE A 105 7.36 8.72 -9.68
C PHE A 105 7.53 7.25 -9.33
N SER A 106 8.41 6.56 -10.06
CA SER A 106 8.79 5.21 -9.70
C SER A 106 9.51 5.21 -8.36
N GLY A 107 9.02 4.39 -7.41
CA GLY A 107 9.69 4.19 -6.14
C GLY A 107 10.56 2.93 -6.09
N ILE A 108 10.55 2.11 -7.14
CA ILE A 108 11.31 0.85 -7.18
C ILE A 108 11.76 0.53 -8.60
N THR A 109 12.99 0.05 -8.73
CA THR A 109 13.58 -0.39 -10.00
C THR A 109 13.63 -1.91 -10.05
N SER A 110 13.32 -2.49 -11.20
CA SER A 110 13.38 -3.92 -11.46
C SER A 110 13.48 -4.20 -12.96
N GLU A 111 13.77 -5.45 -13.34
CA GLU A 111 13.72 -5.89 -14.74
C GLU A 111 12.28 -5.90 -15.27
N ASP A 112 11.33 -6.33 -14.43
CA ASP A 112 9.91 -6.30 -14.72
C ASP A 112 9.38 -4.85 -14.56
N MET A 113 9.19 -4.13 -15.67
CA MET A 113 8.64 -2.76 -15.66
C MET A 113 7.15 -2.77 -16.01
N ILE A 114 6.35 -2.03 -15.24
CA ILE A 114 4.90 -1.85 -15.46
C ILE A 114 4.56 -0.39 -15.73
N SER A 115 3.42 -0.14 -16.39
CA SER A 115 2.94 1.21 -16.67
C SER A 115 2.64 1.96 -15.37
N LEU A 116 3.22 3.16 -15.23
CA LEU A 116 2.83 4.12 -14.19
C LEU A 116 2.01 5.26 -14.82
N GLY A 117 2.63 6.00 -15.74
CA GLY A 117 2.00 7.07 -16.51
C GLY A 117 1.74 6.74 -17.98
N LYS A 118 2.29 5.63 -18.50
CA LYS A 118 2.25 5.29 -19.93
C LYS A 118 0.84 5.27 -20.53
N HIS A 119 -0.15 4.75 -19.82
CA HIS A 119 -1.54 4.75 -20.26
C HIS A 119 -2.28 6.02 -19.87
N LEU A 120 -2.02 6.56 -18.68
CA LEU A 120 -2.65 7.80 -18.19
C LEU A 120 -2.41 9.00 -19.12
N ARG A 121 -1.29 9.03 -19.85
CA ARG A 121 -0.97 10.10 -20.80
C ARG A 121 -2.07 10.35 -21.84
N TYR A 122 -2.86 9.33 -22.19
CA TYR A 122 -3.94 9.47 -23.16
C TYR A 122 -5.09 10.37 -22.67
N PHE A 123 -5.18 10.61 -21.35
CA PHE A 123 -6.10 11.62 -20.80
C PHE A 123 -5.83 13.03 -21.34
N GLY A 124 -4.60 13.31 -21.75
CA GLY A 124 -4.23 14.59 -22.36
C GLY A 124 -4.75 14.78 -23.78
N ASP A 125 -5.46 13.81 -24.37
CA ASP A 125 -6.13 13.91 -25.68
C ASP A 125 -5.26 14.47 -26.82
N GLY A 126 -3.99 14.05 -26.87
CA GLY A 126 -3.03 14.50 -27.88
C GLY A 126 -2.19 15.71 -27.48
N TYR A 127 -2.52 16.38 -26.37
CA TYR A 127 -1.79 17.54 -25.84
C TYR A 127 -0.71 17.17 -24.81
N GLN A 128 -0.59 15.89 -24.44
CA GLN A 128 0.47 15.42 -23.54
C GLN A 128 1.87 15.58 -24.17
N THR A 129 2.84 16.02 -23.36
CA THR A 129 4.24 16.14 -23.77
C THR A 129 5.10 15.10 -23.05
N SER A 130 6.10 14.54 -23.74
CA SER A 130 7.09 13.63 -23.15
C SER A 130 8.45 14.30 -22.97
N LYS A 131 9.19 13.94 -21.92
CA LYS A 131 10.59 14.33 -21.74
C LYS A 131 11.41 13.13 -21.27
N LEU A 132 12.61 12.97 -21.81
CA LEU A 132 13.58 11.97 -21.36
C LEU A 132 14.65 12.68 -20.52
N ILE A 133 14.77 12.33 -19.24
CA ILE A 133 15.76 12.90 -18.32
C ILE A 133 16.50 11.74 -17.68
N ALA A 134 17.83 11.71 -17.81
CA ALA A 134 18.67 10.65 -17.25
C ALA A 134 18.18 9.22 -17.57
N GLY A 135 17.72 9.00 -18.80
CA GLY A 135 17.19 7.70 -19.26
C GLY A 135 15.78 7.35 -18.77
N LYS A 136 15.16 8.17 -17.93
CA LYS A 136 13.77 8.01 -17.49
C LYS A 136 12.83 8.89 -18.31
N ARG A 137 11.71 8.34 -18.75
CA ARG A 137 10.68 9.10 -19.47
C ARG A 137 9.63 9.62 -18.51
N TYR A 138 9.29 10.88 -18.69
CA TYR A 138 8.24 11.59 -17.97
C TYR A 138 7.15 12.05 -18.93
N TRP A 139 5.92 12.06 -18.46
CA TRP A 139 4.75 12.62 -19.13
C TRP A 139 4.28 13.86 -18.39
N ARG A 140 4.00 14.92 -19.14
CA ARG A 140 3.29 16.13 -18.70
C ARG A 140 1.94 16.14 -19.39
N ILE A 141 0.88 16.03 -18.60
CA ILE A 141 -0.49 15.85 -19.10
C ILE A 141 -1.27 17.12 -18.71
N PRO A 142 -1.75 17.93 -19.67
CA PRO A 142 -2.55 19.11 -19.37
C PRO A 142 -3.82 18.75 -18.60
N VAL A 143 -4.09 19.47 -17.52
CA VAL A 143 -5.27 19.31 -16.65
C VAL A 143 -5.74 20.69 -16.18
N MET A 144 -6.89 20.77 -15.49
CA MET A 144 -7.52 22.06 -15.15
C MET A 144 -6.63 22.98 -14.28
N ASP A 145 -5.83 22.43 -13.38
CA ASP A 145 -4.95 23.20 -12.48
C ASP A 145 -3.52 23.36 -13.04
N GLY A 146 -3.28 22.95 -14.30
CA GLY A 146 -1.99 23.07 -14.98
C GLY A 146 -1.59 21.76 -15.65
N GLU A 147 -0.67 21.02 -15.03
CA GLU A 147 -0.13 19.79 -15.59
C GLU A 147 0.01 18.69 -14.53
N PHE A 148 -0.41 17.48 -14.87
CA PHE A 148 -0.07 16.28 -14.12
C PHE A 148 1.26 15.71 -14.63
N LEU A 149 2.24 15.61 -13.75
CA LEU A 149 3.57 15.05 -14.01
C LEU A 149 3.65 13.59 -13.52
N THR A 150 4.11 12.68 -14.37
CA THR A 150 4.31 11.28 -13.97
C THR A 150 5.43 10.58 -14.75
N GLU A 151 6.15 9.65 -14.10
CA GLU A 151 7.08 8.75 -14.80
C GLU A 151 6.32 7.73 -15.68
N GLU A 152 6.92 7.32 -16.80
CA GLU A 152 6.28 6.40 -17.74
C GLU A 152 6.00 5.03 -17.11
N THR A 153 6.97 4.50 -16.37
CA THR A 153 6.95 3.16 -15.80
C THR A 153 7.43 3.14 -14.35
N THR A 154 7.09 2.09 -13.63
CA THR A 154 7.69 1.73 -12.34
C THR A 154 8.03 0.25 -12.30
N GLY A 155 8.93 -0.15 -11.41
CA GLY A 155 9.28 -1.55 -11.23
C GLY A 155 8.17 -2.37 -10.55
N MET A 156 8.14 -3.65 -10.85
CA MET A 156 7.36 -4.68 -10.17
C MET A 156 8.30 -5.77 -9.66
N VAL A 157 8.17 -6.13 -8.38
CA VAL A 157 9.02 -7.12 -7.73
C VAL A 157 8.20 -8.28 -7.17
N ARG A 158 8.89 -9.38 -6.85
CA ARG A 158 8.34 -10.40 -5.95
C ARG A 158 8.33 -9.82 -4.53
N ALA A 159 7.24 -10.06 -3.82
CA ALA A 159 7.01 -9.54 -2.48
C ALA A 159 6.38 -10.63 -1.60
N ILE A 160 6.27 -10.33 -0.31
CA ILE A 160 5.68 -11.21 0.69
C ILE A 160 4.52 -10.48 1.34
N GLY A 161 3.37 -11.14 1.47
CA GLY A 161 2.23 -10.67 2.24
C GLY A 161 1.83 -11.68 3.32
N GLY A 162 1.10 -11.20 4.34
CA GLY A 162 0.58 -12.08 5.40
C GLY A 162 1.53 -12.36 6.56
N GLY A 163 2.71 -11.74 6.62
CA GLY A 163 3.50 -11.72 7.86
C GLY A 163 2.67 -11.13 9.00
N ASN A 164 2.56 -11.83 10.13
CA ASN A 164 1.65 -11.46 11.21
C ASN A 164 2.13 -11.98 12.57
N PHE A 165 1.52 -11.46 13.64
CA PHE A 165 1.56 -12.02 14.98
C PHE A 165 0.25 -11.65 15.69
N LEU A 166 -0.11 -12.41 16.73
CA LEU A 166 -1.31 -12.17 17.53
C LEU A 166 -0.93 -11.55 18.87
N ILE A 167 -1.75 -10.60 19.33
CA ILE A 167 -1.64 -10.00 20.66
C ILE A 167 -2.81 -10.52 21.50
N LEU A 168 -2.50 -11.33 22.52
CA LEU A 168 -3.48 -11.81 23.49
C LEU A 168 -3.37 -10.96 24.75
N ALA A 169 -4.49 -10.40 25.21
CA ALA A 169 -4.55 -9.56 26.40
C ALA A 169 -5.81 -9.88 27.23
N THR A 170 -5.85 -9.38 28.46
CA THR A 170 -6.96 -9.60 29.40
C THR A 170 -8.18 -8.72 29.13
N SER A 171 -8.05 -7.70 28.28
CA SER A 171 -9.15 -6.83 27.87
C SER A 171 -8.95 -6.30 26.46
N GLN A 172 -10.04 -5.91 25.79
CA GLN A 172 -9.97 -5.30 24.47
C GLN A 172 -9.14 -4.00 24.46
N PRO A 173 -9.31 -3.06 25.41
CA PRO A 173 -8.49 -1.85 25.44
C PRO A 173 -7.00 -2.14 25.59
N ALA A 174 -6.61 -3.13 26.41
CA ALA A 174 -5.21 -3.53 26.57
C ALA A 174 -4.62 -4.12 25.27
N ALA A 175 -5.38 -4.96 24.56
CA ALA A 175 -4.94 -5.50 23.27
C ALA A 175 -4.74 -4.40 22.23
N LEU A 176 -5.65 -3.42 22.16
CA LEU A 176 -5.56 -2.32 21.20
C LEU A 176 -4.38 -1.40 21.51
N ALA A 177 -4.16 -1.02 22.77
CA ALA A 177 -3.02 -0.18 23.15
C ALA A 177 -1.67 -0.83 22.80
N ALA A 178 -1.54 -2.14 23.01
CA ALA A 178 -0.36 -2.90 22.60
C ALA A 178 -0.21 -2.95 21.07
N ALA A 179 -1.32 -3.13 20.33
CA ALA A 179 -1.31 -3.11 18.87
C ALA A 179 -0.89 -1.74 18.33
N GLU A 180 -1.43 -0.64 18.85
CA GLU A 180 -1.05 0.72 18.47
C GLU A 180 0.44 0.98 18.69
N THR A 181 0.99 0.56 19.83
CA THR A 181 2.43 0.65 20.11
C THR A 181 3.25 -0.12 19.07
N ALA A 182 2.80 -1.32 18.68
CA ALA A 182 3.47 -2.10 17.65
C ALA A 182 3.40 -1.43 16.27
N ILE A 183 2.26 -0.81 15.91
CA ILE A 183 2.10 -0.05 14.67
C ILE A 183 3.06 1.14 14.62
N GLU A 184 3.18 1.90 15.71
CA GLU A 184 4.12 3.02 15.79
C GLU A 184 5.58 2.59 15.60
N ALA A 185 5.95 1.43 16.14
CA ALA A 185 7.28 0.86 15.93
C ALA A 185 7.49 0.41 14.48
N MET A 186 6.53 -0.33 13.91
CA MET A 186 6.63 -0.87 12.55
C MET A 186 6.61 0.23 11.47
N ARG A 187 5.91 1.35 11.68
CA ARG A 187 5.90 2.50 10.76
C ARG A 187 7.26 3.16 10.56
N LYS A 188 8.23 2.91 11.44
CA LYS A 188 9.60 3.43 11.32
C LYS A 188 10.45 2.61 10.36
N LEU A 189 9.97 1.42 9.96
CA LEU A 189 10.71 0.52 9.08
C LEU A 189 10.38 0.83 7.61
N PRO A 190 11.38 0.88 6.72
CA PRO A 190 11.13 0.99 5.29
C PRO A 190 10.64 -0.35 4.72
N ASN A 191 10.06 -0.30 3.52
CA ASN A 191 9.63 -1.47 2.75
C ASN A 191 8.56 -2.36 3.41
N VAL A 192 7.82 -1.84 4.39
CA VAL A 192 6.69 -2.53 5.04
C VAL A 192 5.46 -1.63 5.08
N ILE A 193 4.28 -2.23 5.02
CA ILE A 193 3.00 -1.58 5.31
C ILE A 193 2.16 -2.47 6.22
N MET A 194 1.21 -1.84 6.90
CA MET A 194 0.18 -2.53 7.68
C MET A 194 -1.17 -2.17 7.04
N PRO A 195 -1.64 -2.96 6.05
CA PRO A 195 -2.71 -2.54 5.12
C PRO A 195 -4.09 -2.47 5.75
N PHE A 196 -4.29 -3.09 6.92
CA PHE A 196 -5.56 -3.06 7.63
C PHE A 196 -5.85 -1.66 8.23
N PRO A 197 -7.11 -1.35 8.59
CA PRO A 197 -7.46 -0.05 9.16
C PRO A 197 -6.66 0.23 10.45
N GLY A 198 -5.94 1.35 10.48
CA GLY A 198 -5.02 1.67 11.57
C GLY A 198 -3.81 0.73 11.68
N GLY A 199 -3.65 -0.20 10.75
CA GLY A 199 -2.65 -1.26 10.74
C GLY A 199 -3.05 -2.53 11.50
N VAL A 200 -4.25 -2.59 12.10
CA VAL A 200 -4.63 -3.66 13.03
C VAL A 200 -5.79 -4.50 12.50
N VAL A 201 -5.67 -5.82 12.61
CA VAL A 201 -6.73 -6.77 12.26
C VAL A 201 -7.57 -7.06 13.49
N ARG A 202 -8.83 -6.62 13.51
CA ARG A 202 -9.76 -6.98 14.60
C ARG A 202 -10.49 -8.32 14.40
N SER A 203 -10.63 -8.76 13.14
CA SER A 203 -11.57 -9.83 12.80
C SER A 203 -10.96 -11.22 12.89
N GLY A 204 -9.73 -11.41 12.39
CA GLY A 204 -9.06 -12.72 12.31
C GLY A 204 -9.86 -13.75 11.48
N SER A 205 -9.27 -14.31 10.44
CA SER A 205 -9.96 -15.30 9.60
C SER A 205 -9.26 -16.64 9.56
N LYS A 206 -10.04 -17.71 9.40
CA LYS A 206 -9.56 -19.02 8.96
C LYS A 206 -10.00 -19.27 7.51
N VAL A 207 -9.29 -20.16 6.84
CA VAL A 207 -9.66 -20.66 5.51
C VAL A 207 -10.93 -21.49 5.61
N GLY A 208 -11.86 -21.28 4.68
CA GLY A 208 -13.12 -22.00 4.60
C GLY A 208 -14.20 -21.45 5.54
N SER A 209 -15.39 -22.00 5.37
CA SER A 209 -16.58 -21.60 6.11
C SER A 209 -17.59 -22.75 6.15
N LYS A 210 -18.45 -22.76 7.18
CA LYS A 210 -19.64 -23.62 7.21
C LYS A 210 -20.62 -23.26 6.07
N TYR A 211 -20.55 -22.02 5.56
CA TYR A 211 -21.34 -21.52 4.45
C TYR A 211 -20.55 -21.62 3.14
N LYS A 212 -21.02 -22.42 2.18
CA LYS A 212 -20.30 -22.78 0.94
C LYS A 212 -19.87 -21.60 0.06
N THR A 213 -20.57 -20.47 0.14
CA THR A 213 -20.29 -19.27 -0.66
C THR A 213 -19.15 -18.40 -0.10
N MET A 214 -18.65 -18.71 1.10
CA MET A 214 -17.65 -17.92 1.80
C MET A 214 -16.30 -18.63 1.79
N PHE A 215 -15.29 -17.99 1.19
CA PHE A 215 -13.92 -18.52 1.13
C PHE A 215 -13.16 -18.43 2.46
N ALA A 216 -13.57 -17.51 3.33
CA ALA A 216 -13.01 -17.31 4.66
C ALA A 216 -14.12 -17.04 5.68
N SER A 217 -13.87 -17.39 6.94
CA SER A 217 -14.78 -17.13 8.06
C SER A 217 -13.99 -16.75 9.31
N THR A 218 -14.68 -16.31 10.37
CA THR A 218 -14.04 -15.98 11.66
C THR A 218 -13.15 -17.13 12.14
N ASN A 219 -11.98 -16.81 12.70
CA ASN A 219 -11.15 -17.80 13.36
C ASN A 219 -11.71 -18.05 14.78
N ASP A 220 -12.64 -18.99 14.89
CA ASP A 220 -13.38 -19.29 16.12
C ASP A 220 -12.49 -19.75 17.27
N ALA A 221 -11.34 -20.37 16.97
CA ALA A 221 -10.33 -20.74 17.98
C ALA A 221 -9.75 -19.52 18.73
N PHE A 222 -9.80 -18.33 18.13
CA PHE A 222 -9.32 -17.07 18.72
C PHE A 222 -10.46 -16.08 19.01
N CYS A 223 -11.72 -16.53 19.07
CA CYS A 223 -12.86 -15.69 19.42
C CYS A 223 -13.13 -15.73 20.93
N PRO A 224 -12.81 -14.68 21.72
CA PRO A 224 -12.94 -14.73 23.18
C PRO A 224 -14.38 -14.96 23.67
N THR A 225 -15.38 -14.55 22.89
CA THR A 225 -16.81 -14.73 23.20
C THR A 225 -17.31 -16.16 23.00
N LEU A 226 -16.51 -17.03 22.37
CA LEU A 226 -16.82 -18.45 22.16
C LEU A 226 -16.05 -19.35 23.13
N LYS A 227 -15.30 -18.77 24.07
CA LYS A 227 -14.57 -19.52 25.10
C LYS A 227 -15.57 -20.06 26.12
N GLY A 228 -15.83 -21.37 26.07
CA GLY A 228 -16.74 -22.11 26.96
C GLY A 228 -16.66 -23.60 26.71
#